data_AF-A0A1W9MH33-F1
#
_entry.id   AF-A0A1W9MH33-F1
#
_cell.length_a   1.000
_cell.length_b   1.000
_cell.length_c   1.000
_cell.angle_alpha   90.00
_cell.angle_beta   90.00
_cell.angle_gamma   90.00
#
_symmetry.space_group_name_H-M   'P 1'
#
loop_
_entity.id
_entity.type
_entity.pdbx_description
1 polymer ?
#
loop_
_entity_poly.entity_id
_entity_poly.type
_entity_poly.pdbx_seq_one_letter_code
_entity_poly.pdbx_strand_id
1 'polypeptide(L)'
;MAKFFNTAGPCKPEIHYTVNLLERFPSVRHLIDGQHFFVMHAPRQTGKTTYLYSLMKHLNTAGRYSALTANINAAAGARDNDHAMMIAADAVYRQAKLHLPENELPPPVEKPDPSVFPFGQMGNYLRAWAEKNPKPIVLFIEEADSLPNEMIFMLLRQLRAGFESRPKAFPHSIAFVGLKDMRNYRLRTGSEQEDRDIGSLFNIKAKSLFLEGFTLSDMENLLGQHEKETGQIFSQEVRAEIFRLTQGQPWLISALANQIVAEILENDYKQEITLNHVLQAKEELILGRTSHLDNLINKLREPSVKNVAEAVIGGEALLPDRFSDDLAYLQDIGLVTGKAPIKFANPIYAEMIPRALNYSWQVSFNQNIADQTLYVREGKLNMDAVLSAFQRNYSRYTDLWIEKFDFREAGRQLLFMAFIQRIVDADGRIEREMAMGNGHCDLIVTFGAERFILVLKLNRDPYSEEDGLREIVRYLERIGENRGYLVMFGTDPEIPWEKRIYRKEFSQEGKKIILAGI
;
A
#
# COMPACT_ATOMS: atom_id res chain seq x y z
N MET A 1 -16.70 -27.04 -6.65
CA MET A 1 -16.84 -25.58 -6.74
C MET A 1 -15.77 -25.11 -7.70
N ALA A 2 -16.10 -24.26 -8.67
CA ALA A 2 -15.10 -23.68 -9.57
C ALA A 2 -14.13 -22.81 -8.77
N LYS A 3 -12.89 -22.66 -9.23
CA LYS A 3 -11.94 -21.77 -8.57
C LYS A 3 -12.36 -20.32 -8.73
N PHE A 4 -11.99 -19.49 -7.77
CA PHE A 4 -12.30 -18.06 -7.79
C PHE A 4 -11.11 -17.19 -7.36
N PHE A 5 -11.18 -15.88 -7.65
CA PHE A 5 -10.17 -14.92 -7.23
C PHE A 5 -10.35 -14.59 -5.75
N ASN A 6 -9.30 -14.76 -4.95
CA ASN A 6 -9.40 -14.56 -3.51
C ASN A 6 -8.96 -13.16 -3.08
N THR A 7 -9.77 -12.53 -2.23
CA THR A 7 -9.54 -11.19 -1.69
C THR A 7 -9.35 -11.17 -0.17
N ALA A 8 -9.48 -12.32 0.50
CA ALA A 8 -9.39 -12.44 1.95
C ALA A 8 -8.54 -13.64 2.41
N GLY A 9 -7.62 -13.39 3.36
CA GLY A 9 -6.77 -14.43 3.92
C GLY A 9 -5.79 -15.07 2.92
N PRO A 10 -5.08 -16.14 3.33
CA PRO A 10 -4.15 -16.84 2.46
C PRO A 10 -4.87 -17.57 1.33
N CYS A 11 -4.24 -17.62 0.16
CA CYS A 11 -4.83 -18.33 -0.97
C CYS A 11 -4.66 -19.85 -0.84
N LYS A 12 -5.71 -20.59 -1.23
CA LYS A 12 -5.78 -22.05 -1.20
C LYS A 12 -5.77 -22.57 -2.64
N PRO A 13 -4.69 -23.17 -3.15
CA PRO A 13 -4.58 -23.57 -4.56
C PRO A 13 -5.70 -24.50 -5.05
N GLU A 14 -6.34 -25.24 -4.15
CA GLU A 14 -7.46 -26.13 -4.41
C GLU A 14 -8.77 -25.40 -4.79
N ILE A 15 -8.96 -24.16 -4.32
CA ILE A 15 -10.21 -23.40 -4.53
C ILE A 15 -10.00 -21.98 -5.06
N HIS A 16 -8.77 -21.47 -5.03
CA HIS A 16 -8.44 -20.13 -5.50
C HIS A 16 -7.49 -20.19 -6.70
N TYR A 17 -7.58 -19.19 -7.58
CA TYR A 17 -6.53 -18.92 -8.57
C TYR A 17 -5.28 -18.40 -7.85
N THR A 18 -4.10 -18.95 -8.17
CA THR A 18 -2.84 -18.60 -7.49
C THR A 18 -1.64 -18.55 -8.43
N VAL A 19 -0.67 -17.68 -8.14
CA VAL A 19 0.63 -17.67 -8.86
C VAL A 19 1.59 -18.66 -8.20
N ASN A 20 2.54 -19.22 -8.96
CA ASN A 20 3.63 -20.01 -8.38
C ASN A 20 4.60 -19.10 -7.62
N LEU A 21 4.37 -18.94 -6.31
CA LEU A 21 5.14 -17.99 -5.50
C LEU A 21 6.58 -18.46 -5.21
N LEU A 22 6.89 -19.76 -5.34
CA LEU A 22 8.21 -20.31 -5.01
C LEU A 22 9.29 -19.88 -6.01
N GLU A 23 8.93 -19.74 -7.28
CA GLU A 23 9.84 -19.29 -8.34
C GLU A 23 10.20 -17.81 -8.23
N ARG A 24 9.39 -17.03 -7.51
CA ARG A 24 9.59 -15.58 -7.35
C ARG A 24 10.75 -15.26 -6.40
N PHE A 25 11.11 -16.17 -5.50
CA PHE A 25 12.12 -15.92 -4.45
C PHE A 25 13.13 -17.07 -4.29
N PRO A 26 13.89 -17.42 -5.35
CA PRO A 26 14.80 -18.57 -5.33
C PRO A 26 15.94 -18.44 -4.29
N SER A 27 16.28 -17.21 -3.90
CA SER A 27 17.30 -16.95 -2.89
C SER A 27 16.89 -17.43 -1.49
N VAL A 28 15.59 -17.58 -1.19
CA VAL A 28 15.13 -18.03 0.13
C VAL A 28 15.64 -19.43 0.42
N ARG A 29 15.65 -20.32 -0.58
CA ARG A 29 16.18 -21.67 -0.43
C ARG A 29 17.66 -21.68 -0.11
N HIS A 30 18.44 -20.83 -0.77
CA HIS A 30 19.87 -20.67 -0.50
C HIS A 30 20.13 -20.17 0.92
N LEU A 31 19.29 -19.27 1.43
CA LEU A 31 19.39 -18.80 2.82
C LEU A 31 19.09 -19.92 3.83
N ILE A 32 18.06 -20.73 3.56
CA ILE A 32 17.70 -21.87 4.40
C ILE A 32 18.80 -22.93 4.39
N ASP A 33 19.24 -23.37 3.22
CA ASP A 33 20.29 -24.39 3.06
C ASP A 33 21.62 -23.93 3.69
N GLY A 34 21.90 -22.62 3.67
CA GLY A 34 23.06 -22.00 4.30
C GLY A 34 22.94 -21.74 5.81
N GLN A 35 21.89 -22.23 6.48
CA GLN A 35 21.66 -22.02 7.92
C GLN A 35 21.54 -20.54 8.33
N HIS A 36 21.06 -19.68 7.43
CA HIS A 36 20.95 -18.26 7.74
C HIS A 36 19.69 -17.96 8.53
N PHE A 37 19.80 -17.00 9.46
CA PHE A 37 18.63 -16.26 9.92
C PHE A 37 18.44 -15.06 8.99
N PHE A 38 17.19 -14.79 8.61
CA PHE A 38 16.90 -13.75 7.63
C PHE A 38 15.57 -13.07 7.90
N VAL A 39 15.37 -11.95 7.21
CA VAL A 39 14.15 -11.15 7.32
C VAL A 39 13.47 -11.16 5.98
N MET A 40 12.16 -11.27 6.01
CA MET A 40 11.30 -11.23 4.86
C MET A 40 10.22 -10.19 5.14
N HIS A 41 10.28 -9.06 4.46
CA HIS A 41 9.33 -7.98 4.65
C HIS A 41 8.58 -7.71 3.35
N ALA A 42 7.34 -7.27 3.48
CA ALA A 42 6.56 -6.84 2.34
C ALA A 42 5.38 -5.99 2.81
N PRO A 43 4.81 -5.15 1.92
CA PRO A 43 3.55 -4.48 2.18
C PRO A 43 2.41 -5.43 2.56
N ARG A 44 1.37 -4.91 3.21
CA ARG A 44 0.14 -5.68 3.46
C ARG A 44 -0.44 -6.19 2.14
N GLN A 45 -1.08 -7.37 2.20
CA GLN A 45 -1.82 -7.94 1.06
C GLN A 45 -0.97 -8.21 -0.21
N THR A 46 0.30 -8.57 -0.01
CA THR A 46 1.24 -8.98 -1.09
C THR A 46 1.38 -10.51 -1.23
N GLY A 47 0.59 -11.28 -0.48
CA GLY A 47 0.64 -12.74 -0.51
C GLY A 47 1.77 -13.36 0.33
N LYS A 48 2.37 -12.63 1.28
CA LYS A 48 3.38 -13.15 2.23
C LYS A 48 2.97 -14.48 2.87
N THR A 49 1.78 -14.51 3.49
CA THR A 49 1.25 -15.69 4.17
C THR A 49 1.06 -16.85 3.18
N THR A 50 0.48 -16.59 2.00
CA THR A 50 0.34 -17.59 0.92
C THR A 50 1.69 -18.17 0.48
N TYR A 51 2.71 -17.32 0.35
CA TYR A 51 4.07 -17.75 0.01
C TYR A 51 4.65 -18.64 1.11
N LEU A 52 4.51 -18.25 2.37
CA LEU A 52 4.99 -19.02 3.52
C LEU A 52 4.39 -20.42 3.60
N TYR A 53 3.07 -20.55 3.48
CA TYR A 53 2.42 -21.86 3.48
C TYR A 53 2.85 -22.73 2.29
N SER A 54 3.03 -22.11 1.11
CA SER A 54 3.52 -22.82 -0.08
C SER A 54 4.96 -23.32 0.11
N LEU A 55 5.83 -22.49 0.71
CA LEU A 55 7.21 -22.82 1.00
C LEU A 55 7.31 -23.90 2.10
N MET A 56 6.55 -23.76 3.17
CA MET A 56 6.45 -24.77 4.24
C MET A 56 6.05 -26.13 3.67
N LYS A 57 4.99 -26.18 2.86
CA LYS A 57 4.53 -27.42 2.20
C LYS A 57 5.62 -28.01 1.29
N HIS A 58 6.29 -27.17 0.50
CA HIS A 58 7.38 -27.62 -0.38
C HIS A 58 8.55 -28.23 0.40
N LEU A 59 9.02 -27.57 1.46
CA LEU A 59 10.13 -28.03 2.30
C LEU A 59 9.79 -29.34 3.02
N ASN A 60 8.57 -29.46 3.57
CA ASN A 60 8.11 -30.67 4.24
C ASN A 60 7.97 -31.84 3.26
N THR A 61 7.46 -31.59 2.06
CA THR A 61 7.33 -32.62 1.00
C THR A 61 8.69 -33.11 0.52
N ALA A 62 9.69 -32.23 0.43
CA ALA A 62 11.06 -32.60 0.10
C ALA A 62 11.74 -33.46 1.18
N GLY A 63 11.19 -33.51 2.40
CA GLY A 63 11.58 -34.43 3.47
C GLY A 63 12.87 -34.07 4.23
N ARG A 64 13.62 -33.05 3.79
CA ARG A 64 14.90 -32.64 4.41
C ARG A 64 14.73 -31.86 5.72
N TYR A 65 13.61 -31.15 5.88
CA TYR A 65 13.38 -30.23 6.98
C TYR A 65 12.04 -30.49 7.66
N SER A 66 11.93 -30.10 8.94
CA SER A 66 10.65 -29.83 9.59
C SER A 66 10.41 -28.32 9.50
N ALA A 67 9.70 -27.91 8.46
CA ALA A 67 9.38 -26.52 8.20
C ALA A 67 8.03 -26.15 8.83
N LEU A 68 7.98 -25.01 9.51
CA LEU A 68 6.77 -24.51 10.15
C LEU A 68 6.63 -23.00 10.00
N THR A 69 5.43 -22.55 9.64
CA THR A 69 5.03 -21.15 9.74
C THR A 69 4.19 -20.94 10.99
N ALA A 70 4.56 -19.96 11.82
CA ALA A 70 3.86 -19.62 13.04
C ALA A 70 3.57 -18.11 13.09
N ASN A 71 2.29 -17.75 13.11
CA ASN A 71 1.85 -16.39 13.35
C ASN A 71 1.83 -16.14 14.87
N ILE A 72 2.58 -15.14 15.33
CA ILE A 72 2.73 -14.82 16.75
C ILE A 72 1.99 -13.54 17.19
N ASN A 73 1.11 -13.00 16.35
CA ASN A 73 0.43 -11.73 16.61
C ASN A 73 -0.39 -11.72 17.90
N ALA A 74 -0.92 -12.87 18.32
CA ALA A 74 -1.61 -12.99 19.61
C ALA A 74 -0.74 -12.56 20.80
N ALA A 75 0.59 -12.65 20.69
CA ALA A 75 1.51 -12.24 21.75
C ALA A 75 1.59 -10.71 21.91
N ALA A 76 1.12 -9.91 20.94
CA ALA A 76 1.05 -8.45 21.07
C ALA A 76 0.04 -7.99 22.13
N GLY A 77 -0.95 -8.82 22.45
CA GLY A 77 -1.92 -8.57 23.52
C GLY A 77 -1.47 -9.04 24.90
N ALA A 78 -0.22 -9.50 25.04
CA ALA A 78 0.29 -9.99 26.31
C ALA A 78 0.45 -8.85 27.33
N ARG A 79 0.29 -9.21 28.61
CA ARG A 79 0.42 -8.25 29.72
C ARG A 79 1.88 -7.85 30.00
N ASP A 80 2.81 -8.74 29.70
CA ASP A 80 4.23 -8.61 29.98
C ASP A 80 5.03 -9.44 28.97
N ASN A 81 6.36 -9.24 28.99
CA ASN A 81 7.30 -9.87 28.08
C ASN A 81 7.27 -11.41 28.18
N ASP A 82 7.23 -11.97 29.38
CA ASP A 82 7.25 -13.43 29.60
C ASP A 82 5.98 -14.09 29.06
N HIS A 83 4.83 -13.48 29.35
CA HIS A 83 3.54 -13.91 28.83
C HIS A 83 3.51 -13.83 27.30
N ALA A 84 4.14 -12.83 26.69
CA ALA A 84 4.25 -12.74 25.23
C ALA A 84 5.00 -13.94 24.65
N MET A 85 6.12 -14.35 25.25
CA MET A 85 6.90 -15.51 24.78
C MET A 85 6.16 -16.83 24.97
N MET A 86 5.36 -16.95 26.02
CA MET A 86 4.48 -18.10 26.21
C MET A 86 3.45 -18.20 25.08
N ILE A 87 2.78 -17.10 24.77
CA ILE A 87 1.78 -17.07 23.70
C ILE A 87 2.44 -17.37 22.34
N ALA A 88 3.66 -16.88 22.11
CA ALA A 88 4.42 -17.18 20.89
C ALA A 88 4.83 -18.66 20.81
N ALA A 89 5.29 -19.27 21.90
CA ALA A 89 5.62 -20.70 21.96
C ALA A 89 4.38 -21.57 21.75
N ASP A 90 3.24 -21.19 22.35
CA ASP A 90 1.97 -21.87 22.18
C ASP A 90 1.44 -21.75 20.74
N ALA A 91 1.64 -20.60 20.09
CA ALA A 91 1.34 -20.44 18.67
C ALA A 91 2.17 -21.40 17.81
N VAL A 92 3.46 -21.58 18.10
CA VAL A 92 4.32 -22.58 17.44
C VAL A 92 3.79 -24.00 17.69
N TYR A 93 3.46 -24.35 18.93
CA TYR A 93 2.92 -25.67 19.26
C TYR A 93 1.62 -25.97 18.48
N ARG A 94 0.67 -25.04 18.50
CA ARG A 94 -0.63 -25.19 17.81
C ARG A 94 -0.46 -25.35 16.31
N GLN A 95 0.42 -24.57 15.69
CA GLN A 95 0.69 -24.70 14.25
C GLN A 95 1.39 -26.00 13.92
N ALA A 96 2.34 -26.45 14.76
CA ALA A 96 3.01 -27.73 14.56
C ALA A 96 2.02 -28.89 14.58
N LYS A 97 1.05 -28.92 15.50
CA LYS A 97 0.00 -29.95 15.53
C LYS A 97 -0.85 -30.02 14.27
N LEU A 98 -0.98 -28.92 13.54
CA LEU A 98 -1.77 -28.86 12.30
C LEU A 98 -0.96 -29.30 11.07
N HIS A 99 0.35 -29.10 11.08
CA HIS A 99 1.16 -29.15 9.86
C HIS A 99 2.33 -30.14 9.88
N LEU A 100 2.70 -30.65 11.06
CA LEU A 100 3.82 -31.59 11.23
C LEU A 100 3.32 -32.95 11.73
N PRO A 101 4.01 -34.05 11.37
CA PRO A 101 3.71 -35.37 11.91
C PRO A 101 4.06 -35.46 13.41
N GLU A 102 3.46 -36.42 14.12
CA GLU A 102 3.55 -36.56 15.58
C GLU A 102 4.99 -36.65 16.11
N ASN A 103 5.87 -37.32 15.39
CA ASN A 103 7.29 -37.48 15.74
C ASN A 103 8.14 -36.22 15.47
N GLU A 104 7.57 -35.18 14.85
CA GLU A 104 8.24 -33.89 14.59
C GLU A 104 7.66 -32.75 15.43
N LEU A 105 6.71 -33.04 16.33
CA LEU A 105 6.06 -32.03 17.15
C LEU A 105 7.01 -31.47 18.22
N PRO A 106 6.97 -30.14 18.46
CA PRO A 106 7.57 -29.58 19.66
C PRO A 106 6.88 -30.11 20.92
N PRO A 107 7.53 -30.07 22.09
CA PRO A 107 6.89 -30.42 23.35
C PRO A 107 5.67 -29.51 23.61
N PRO A 108 4.66 -29.96 24.36
CA PRO A 108 3.58 -29.08 24.82
C PRO A 108 4.14 -27.91 25.64
N VAL A 109 3.50 -26.74 25.53
CA VAL A 109 3.84 -25.60 26.40
C VAL A 109 3.22 -25.85 27.78
N GLU A 110 4.06 -26.12 28.77
CA GLU A 110 3.62 -26.33 30.15
C GLU A 110 3.29 -24.99 30.83
N LYS A 111 2.39 -25.02 31.82
CA LYS A 111 2.12 -23.83 32.64
C LYS A 111 3.40 -23.49 33.43
N PRO A 112 3.80 -22.21 33.49
CA PRO A 112 5.01 -21.81 34.19
C PRO A 112 4.87 -22.13 35.68
N ASP A 113 5.87 -22.82 36.23
CA ASP A 113 6.02 -22.96 37.67
C ASP A 113 6.48 -21.61 38.24
N PRO A 114 5.66 -20.92 39.07
CA PRO A 114 6.02 -19.61 39.62
C PRO A 114 7.32 -19.62 40.44
N SER A 115 7.78 -20.78 40.89
CA SER A 115 8.99 -20.94 41.71
C SER A 115 10.29 -21.10 40.91
N VAL A 116 10.22 -21.28 39.59
CA VAL A 116 11.37 -21.60 38.71
C VAL A 116 11.65 -20.49 37.68
N PHE A 117 10.96 -19.35 37.77
CA PHE A 117 10.83 -18.42 36.63
C PHE A 117 11.64 -17.12 36.75
N PRO A 118 12.86 -17.05 36.16
CA PRO A 118 13.45 -15.74 35.88
C PRO A 118 13.90 -15.45 34.44
N PHE A 119 13.99 -16.40 33.48
CA PHE A 119 14.44 -16.08 32.11
C PHE A 119 13.94 -17.04 31.00
N GLY A 120 13.34 -16.48 29.94
CA GLY A 120 13.43 -16.96 28.53
C GLY A 120 12.74 -18.28 28.17
N GLN A 121 11.44 -18.26 27.86
CA GLN A 121 10.70 -19.45 27.45
C GLN A 121 10.90 -19.84 25.98
N MET A 122 10.96 -18.86 25.05
CA MET A 122 10.98 -19.19 23.63
C MET A 122 12.31 -19.84 23.22
N GLY A 123 13.44 -19.35 23.72
CA GLY A 123 14.76 -19.94 23.44
C GLY A 123 14.86 -21.40 23.93
N ASN A 124 14.51 -21.65 25.19
CA ASN A 124 14.54 -22.99 25.76
C ASN A 124 13.54 -23.94 25.08
N TYR A 125 12.35 -23.43 24.74
CA TYR A 125 11.34 -24.18 24.00
C TYR A 125 11.82 -24.61 22.61
N LEU A 126 12.40 -23.67 21.85
CA LEU A 126 12.96 -23.96 20.52
C LEU A 126 14.15 -24.92 20.59
N ARG A 127 14.97 -24.84 21.65
CA ARG A 127 16.02 -25.81 21.92
C ARG A 127 15.46 -27.21 22.19
N ALA A 128 14.50 -27.32 23.10
CA ALA A 128 13.88 -28.60 23.43
C ALA A 128 13.18 -29.25 22.22
N TRP A 129 12.61 -28.44 21.33
CA TRP A 129 12.11 -28.93 20.06
C TRP A 129 13.24 -29.44 19.16
N ALA A 130 14.28 -28.64 18.93
CA ALA A 130 15.41 -29.02 18.06
C ALA A 130 16.14 -30.29 18.52
N GLU A 131 16.32 -30.48 19.82
CA GLU A 131 16.99 -31.66 20.38
C GLU A 131 16.18 -32.97 20.18
N LYS A 132 14.85 -32.87 20.14
CA LYS A 132 13.94 -34.03 19.97
C LYS A 132 13.52 -34.26 18.52
N ASN A 133 13.55 -33.22 17.69
CA ASN A 133 13.06 -33.28 16.33
C ASN A 133 14.01 -34.10 15.44
N PRO A 134 13.51 -35.08 14.66
CA PRO A 134 14.38 -35.96 13.86
C PRO A 134 15.05 -35.24 12.68
N LYS A 135 14.59 -34.04 12.33
CA LYS A 135 15.07 -33.26 11.18
C LYS A 135 15.52 -31.85 11.62
N PRO A 136 16.38 -31.17 10.83
CA PRO A 136 16.64 -29.75 11.07
C PRO A 136 15.36 -28.91 10.91
N ILE A 137 15.11 -28.01 11.86
CA ILE A 137 13.89 -27.17 11.89
C ILE A 137 14.08 -25.89 11.07
N VAL A 138 13.11 -25.56 10.23
CA VAL A 138 13.01 -24.26 9.55
C VAL A 138 11.76 -23.53 10.06
N LEU A 139 11.95 -22.42 10.78
CA LEU A 139 10.83 -21.70 11.41
C LEU A 139 10.60 -20.34 10.77
N PHE A 140 9.40 -20.11 10.24
CA PHE A 140 8.95 -18.80 9.77
C PHE A 140 8.08 -18.16 10.86
N ILE A 141 8.57 -17.09 11.47
CA ILE A 141 7.85 -16.32 12.49
C ILE A 141 7.14 -15.16 11.81
N GLU A 142 5.82 -15.26 11.67
CA GLU A 142 4.98 -14.27 10.98
C GLU A 142 4.34 -13.27 11.97
N GLU A 143 4.17 -12.03 11.52
CA GLU A 143 3.62 -10.90 12.28
C GLU A 143 4.46 -10.57 13.53
N ALA A 144 5.77 -10.80 13.48
CA ALA A 144 6.68 -10.37 14.54
C ALA A 144 6.69 -8.84 14.72
N ASP A 145 6.34 -8.09 13.67
CA ASP A 145 6.24 -6.64 13.65
C ASP A 145 5.00 -6.07 14.35
N SER A 146 4.06 -6.92 14.78
CA SER A 146 2.95 -6.47 15.62
C SER A 146 3.32 -6.37 17.10
N LEU A 147 4.44 -6.97 17.51
CA LEU A 147 4.87 -6.95 18.90
C LEU A 147 5.36 -5.55 19.31
N PRO A 148 5.05 -5.12 20.55
CA PRO A 148 5.73 -3.99 21.18
C PRO A 148 7.26 -4.14 21.17
N ASN A 149 7.97 -3.02 21.11
CA ASN A 149 9.44 -2.98 20.99
C ASN A 149 10.17 -3.82 22.06
N GLU A 150 9.74 -3.73 23.32
CA GLU A 150 10.35 -4.50 24.42
C GLU A 150 10.23 -6.02 24.21
N MET A 151 9.06 -6.47 23.72
CA MET A 151 8.77 -7.88 23.48
C MET A 151 9.56 -8.43 22.30
N ILE A 152 9.65 -7.68 21.20
CA ILE A 152 10.46 -8.09 20.06
C ILE A 152 11.94 -8.16 20.45
N PHE A 153 12.49 -7.19 21.19
CA PHE A 153 13.90 -7.24 21.63
C PHE A 153 14.19 -8.45 22.49
N MET A 154 13.29 -8.81 23.39
CA MET A 154 13.46 -10.00 24.20
C MET A 154 13.45 -11.29 23.35
N LEU A 155 12.59 -11.37 22.33
CA LEU A 155 12.61 -12.47 21.37
C LEU A 155 13.96 -12.53 20.63
N LEU A 156 14.44 -11.41 20.09
CA LEU A 156 15.70 -11.35 19.34
C LEU A 156 16.91 -11.77 20.20
N ARG A 157 16.96 -11.32 21.46
CA ARG A 157 18.00 -11.71 22.44
C ARG A 157 18.04 -13.22 22.64
N GLN A 158 16.88 -13.85 22.81
CA GLN A 158 16.78 -15.30 22.99
C GLN A 158 17.20 -16.07 21.73
N LEU A 159 16.78 -15.62 20.55
CA LEU A 159 17.21 -16.27 19.29
C LEU A 159 18.70 -16.13 19.04
N ARG A 160 19.29 -14.98 19.39
CA ARG A 160 20.74 -14.77 19.30
C ARG A 160 21.51 -15.71 20.23
N ALA A 161 21.06 -15.86 21.47
CA ALA A 161 21.69 -16.77 22.42
C ALA A 161 21.71 -18.23 21.93
N GLY A 162 20.66 -18.67 21.21
CA GLY A 162 20.59 -20.02 20.62
C GLY A 162 21.34 -20.21 19.30
N PHE A 163 21.80 -19.12 18.65
CA PHE A 163 22.31 -19.15 17.28
C PHE A 163 23.53 -20.07 17.08
N GLU A 164 24.45 -20.15 18.04
CA GLU A 164 25.65 -20.97 17.93
C GLU A 164 25.36 -22.47 18.10
N SER A 165 24.20 -22.84 18.65
CA SER A 165 23.81 -24.23 18.95
C SER A 165 23.10 -24.93 17.79
N ARG A 166 23.00 -24.28 16.63
CA ARG A 166 22.34 -24.81 15.42
C ARG A 166 23.23 -25.81 14.69
N PRO A 167 22.64 -26.77 13.95
CA PRO A 167 21.21 -27.06 13.85
C PRO A 167 20.72 -28.10 14.88
N LYS A 168 21.61 -28.60 15.76
CA LYS A 168 21.33 -29.77 16.63
C LYS A 168 20.52 -29.43 17.88
N ALA A 169 20.75 -28.27 18.47
CA ALA A 169 20.09 -27.85 19.72
C ALA A 169 19.36 -26.50 19.55
N PHE A 170 19.16 -26.04 18.32
CA PHE A 170 18.38 -24.86 17.99
C PHE A 170 17.95 -24.88 16.52
N PRO A 171 16.84 -24.20 16.10
CA PRO A 171 16.35 -24.26 14.73
C PRO A 171 17.41 -23.93 13.67
N HIS A 172 17.51 -24.78 12.64
CA HIS A 172 18.48 -24.67 11.54
C HIS A 172 18.45 -23.32 10.84
N SER A 173 17.25 -22.81 10.56
CA SER A 173 17.03 -21.50 9.97
C SER A 173 15.76 -20.87 10.55
N ILE A 174 15.80 -19.55 10.76
CA ILE A 174 14.65 -18.76 11.20
C ILE A 174 14.46 -17.58 10.26
N ALA A 175 13.25 -17.41 9.78
CA ALA A 175 12.83 -16.27 8.98
C ALA A 175 11.86 -15.42 9.79
N PHE A 176 12.15 -14.14 9.95
CA PHE A 176 11.21 -13.17 10.50
C PHE A 176 10.41 -12.55 9.38
N VAL A 177 9.09 -12.58 9.49
CA VAL A 177 8.18 -12.18 8.44
C VAL A 177 7.21 -11.12 8.93
N GLY A 178 7.22 -9.95 8.29
CA GLY A 178 6.42 -8.81 8.72
C GLY A 178 6.27 -7.72 7.66
N LEU A 179 5.83 -6.53 8.07
CA LEU A 179 5.68 -5.37 7.20
C LEU A 179 6.98 -4.60 7.00
N LYS A 180 7.83 -4.56 8.01
CA LYS A 180 9.04 -3.72 8.02
C LYS A 180 10.30 -4.55 8.12
N ASP A 181 11.39 -4.02 7.58
CA ASP A 181 12.72 -4.51 7.94
C ASP A 181 12.97 -4.29 9.44
N MET A 182 13.51 -5.29 10.14
CA MET A 182 13.91 -5.15 11.55
C MET A 182 14.91 -4.03 11.83
N ARG A 183 15.66 -3.60 10.81
CA ARG A 183 16.53 -2.40 10.91
C ARG A 183 15.75 -1.10 11.10
N ASN A 184 14.48 -1.07 10.67
CA ASN A 184 13.61 0.11 10.74
C ASN A 184 12.81 0.17 12.05
N TYR A 185 13.04 -0.74 13.01
CA TYR A 185 12.47 -0.67 14.35
C TYR A 185 13.22 0.36 15.18
N ARG A 186 13.37 1.58 14.68
CA ARG A 186 13.85 2.70 15.47
C ARG A 186 12.76 3.05 16.46
N LEU A 187 13.11 3.20 17.73
CA LEU A 187 12.10 3.54 18.71
C LEU A 187 11.51 4.91 18.39
N ARG A 188 10.19 5.04 18.53
CA ARG A 188 9.50 6.34 18.62
C ARG A 188 9.92 7.16 19.86
N THR A 189 10.98 6.76 20.57
CA THR A 189 11.50 7.41 21.80
C THR A 189 12.78 8.24 21.57
N GLY A 190 13.40 8.20 20.39
CA GLY A 190 14.43 9.17 19.99
C GLY A 190 15.81 9.05 20.68
N SER A 191 16.24 7.87 21.12
CA SER A 191 17.59 7.69 21.70
C SER A 191 18.56 6.94 20.76
N GLU A 192 19.73 7.53 20.47
CA GLU A 192 20.77 6.93 19.60
C GLU A 192 21.40 5.64 20.18
N GLN A 193 21.24 5.41 21.48
CA GLN A 193 21.84 4.28 22.18
C GLN A 193 21.12 2.97 21.83
N GLU A 194 19.78 3.00 21.73
CA GLU A 194 18.96 1.82 21.47
C GLU A 194 19.01 1.37 20.00
N ASP A 195 19.20 2.30 19.07
CA ASP A 195 19.42 2.00 17.64
C ASP A 195 20.70 1.18 17.41
N ARG A 196 21.77 1.47 18.17
CA ARG A 196 23.00 0.66 18.14
C ARG A 196 22.76 -0.74 18.71
N ASP A 197 21.91 -0.85 19.73
CA ASP A 197 21.59 -2.13 20.35
C ASP A 197 20.85 -3.06 19.39
N ILE A 198 19.91 -2.59 18.56
CA ILE A 198 19.21 -3.41 17.56
C ILE A 198 20.17 -3.95 16.49
N GLY A 199 21.01 -3.08 15.93
CA GLY A 199 22.04 -3.48 14.96
C GLY A 199 22.98 -4.53 15.54
N SER A 200 23.31 -4.43 16.83
CA SER A 200 24.12 -5.43 17.53
C SER A 200 23.35 -6.73 17.78
N LEU A 201 22.10 -6.67 18.23
CA LEU A 201 21.23 -7.80 18.59
C LEU A 201 20.88 -8.68 17.39
N PHE A 202 20.93 -8.10 16.19
CA PHE A 202 20.56 -8.77 14.95
C PHE A 202 21.70 -8.98 13.96
N ASN A 203 22.96 -8.90 14.41
CA ASN A 203 24.15 -9.21 13.58
C ASN A 203 24.25 -10.68 13.12
N ILE A 204 23.31 -11.52 13.57
CA ILE A 204 23.14 -12.92 13.14
C ILE A 204 22.32 -13.05 11.83
N LYS A 205 21.81 -11.92 11.31
CA LYS A 205 21.02 -11.84 10.09
C LYS A 205 21.90 -11.78 8.85
N ALA A 206 21.64 -12.65 7.89
CA ALA A 206 22.37 -12.66 6.62
C ALA A 206 21.80 -11.69 5.58
N LYS A 207 20.47 -11.58 5.47
CA LYS A 207 19.81 -10.81 4.41
C LYS A 207 18.41 -10.33 4.81
N SER A 208 18.00 -9.18 4.27
CA SER A 208 16.59 -8.78 4.14
C SER A 208 16.10 -9.06 2.74
N LEU A 209 14.96 -9.73 2.63
CA LEU A 209 14.27 -9.95 1.37
C LEU A 209 12.97 -9.14 1.37
N PHE A 210 12.78 -8.36 0.33
CA PHE A 210 11.54 -7.64 0.08
C PHE A 210 10.68 -8.46 -0.90
N LEU A 211 9.43 -8.76 -0.55
CA LEU A 211 8.51 -9.39 -1.52
C LEU A 211 7.89 -8.31 -2.38
N GLU A 212 8.35 -8.26 -3.62
CA GLU A 212 7.80 -7.39 -4.65
C GLU A 212 6.40 -7.84 -5.09
N GLY A 213 5.65 -6.90 -5.67
CA GLY A 213 4.37 -7.18 -6.34
C GLY A 213 4.55 -8.08 -7.56
N PHE A 214 3.44 -8.61 -8.07
CA PHE A 214 3.39 -9.41 -9.28
C PHE A 214 3.96 -8.66 -10.48
N THR A 215 4.75 -9.38 -11.27
CA THR A 215 5.12 -8.95 -12.62
C THR A 215 3.90 -9.02 -13.55
N LEU A 216 4.01 -8.45 -14.75
CA LEU A 216 2.96 -8.59 -15.76
C LEU A 216 2.69 -10.07 -16.06
N SER A 217 3.74 -10.88 -16.20
CA SER A 217 3.61 -12.32 -16.45
C SER A 217 2.95 -13.06 -15.27
N ASP A 218 3.24 -12.69 -14.03
CA ASP A 218 2.56 -13.25 -12.85
C ASP A 218 1.05 -12.99 -12.90
N MET A 219 0.64 -11.76 -13.25
CA MET A 219 -0.76 -11.38 -13.40
C MET A 219 -1.42 -12.15 -14.56
N GLU A 220 -0.76 -12.24 -15.72
CA GLU A 220 -1.26 -13.00 -16.87
C GLU A 220 -1.45 -14.48 -16.55
N ASN A 221 -0.54 -15.08 -15.79
CA ASN A 221 -0.66 -16.46 -15.33
C ASN A 221 -1.82 -16.64 -14.33
N LEU A 222 -2.09 -15.65 -13.48
CA LEU A 222 -3.22 -15.66 -12.56
C LEU A 222 -4.54 -15.58 -13.32
N LEU A 223 -4.71 -14.58 -14.19
CA LEU A 223 -5.93 -14.39 -14.99
C LEU A 223 -6.14 -15.55 -15.97
N GLY A 224 -5.08 -16.05 -16.59
CA GLY A 224 -5.13 -17.17 -17.54
C GLY A 224 -5.58 -18.49 -16.93
N GLN A 225 -5.57 -18.66 -15.60
CA GLN A 225 -6.20 -19.82 -14.97
C GLN A 225 -7.72 -19.75 -15.07
N HIS A 226 -8.30 -18.57 -14.85
CA HIS A 226 -9.74 -18.35 -15.01
C HIS A 226 -10.14 -18.60 -16.47
N GLU A 227 -9.43 -18.01 -17.43
CA GLU A 227 -9.73 -18.17 -18.86
C GLU A 227 -9.72 -19.64 -19.30
N LYS A 228 -8.77 -20.44 -18.79
CA LYS A 228 -8.71 -21.88 -19.07
C LYS A 228 -9.88 -22.66 -18.48
N GLU A 229 -10.40 -22.23 -17.33
CA GLU A 229 -11.47 -22.91 -16.62
C GLU A 229 -12.86 -22.52 -17.15
N THR A 230 -13.06 -21.25 -17.50
CA THR A 230 -14.37 -20.69 -17.84
C THR A 230 -14.54 -20.37 -19.33
N GLY A 231 -13.44 -20.20 -20.06
CA GLY A 231 -13.45 -19.69 -21.44
C GLY A 231 -13.66 -18.18 -21.55
N GLN A 232 -13.88 -17.47 -20.43
CA GLN A 232 -14.05 -16.02 -20.40
C GLN A 232 -12.69 -15.33 -20.45
N ILE A 233 -12.44 -14.56 -21.50
CA ILE A 233 -11.12 -14.01 -21.83
C ILE A 233 -10.94 -12.59 -21.25
N PHE A 234 -9.76 -12.33 -20.69
CA PHE A 234 -9.26 -10.97 -20.42
C PHE A 234 -8.40 -10.53 -21.61
N SER A 235 -8.91 -9.58 -22.42
CA SER A 235 -8.18 -9.05 -23.58
C SER A 235 -6.84 -8.40 -23.18
N GLN A 236 -5.94 -8.18 -24.15
CA GLN A 236 -4.66 -7.52 -23.86
C GLN A 236 -4.83 -6.11 -23.29
N GLU A 237 -5.82 -5.37 -23.78
CA GLU A 237 -6.15 -4.02 -23.30
C GLU A 237 -6.64 -4.06 -21.85
N VAL A 238 -7.53 -5.00 -21.52
CA VAL A 238 -8.02 -5.21 -20.14
C VAL A 238 -6.87 -5.58 -19.20
N ARG A 239 -5.98 -6.49 -19.62
CA ARG A 239 -4.79 -6.87 -18.83
C ARG A 239 -3.87 -5.69 -18.61
N ALA A 240 -3.58 -4.93 -19.65
CA ALA A 240 -2.74 -3.74 -19.57
C ALA A 240 -3.32 -2.72 -18.59
N GLU A 241 -4.63 -2.51 -18.61
CA GLU A 241 -5.31 -1.57 -17.72
C GLU A 241 -5.33 -2.05 -16.26
N ILE A 242 -5.63 -3.33 -16.01
CA ILE A 242 -5.52 -3.92 -14.67
C ILE A 242 -4.09 -3.78 -14.14
N PHE A 243 -3.07 -4.11 -14.95
CA PHE A 243 -1.69 -3.98 -14.51
C PHE A 243 -1.31 -2.52 -14.24
N ARG A 244 -1.74 -1.58 -15.10
CA ARG A 244 -1.52 -0.14 -14.92
C ARG A 244 -2.14 0.35 -13.61
N LEU A 245 -3.40 0.00 -13.33
CA LEU A 245 -4.12 0.44 -12.14
C LEU A 245 -3.55 -0.13 -10.83
N THR A 246 -3.03 -1.35 -10.88
CA THR A 246 -2.57 -2.08 -9.69
C THR A 246 -1.07 -1.99 -9.47
N GLN A 247 -0.29 -1.69 -10.52
CA GLN A 247 1.18 -1.76 -10.54
C GLN A 247 1.71 -3.07 -9.94
N GLY A 248 1.03 -4.19 -10.23
CA GLY A 248 1.44 -5.50 -9.73
C GLY A 248 1.01 -5.81 -8.29
N GLN A 249 0.26 -4.94 -7.61
CA GLN A 249 -0.16 -5.24 -6.23
C GLN A 249 -1.11 -6.47 -6.21
N PRO A 250 -0.73 -7.59 -5.56
CA PRO A 250 -1.42 -8.88 -5.72
C PRO A 250 -2.90 -8.89 -5.34
N TRP A 251 -3.26 -8.18 -4.27
CA TRP A 251 -4.63 -8.11 -3.79
C TRP A 251 -5.52 -7.24 -4.67
N LEU A 252 -5.03 -6.11 -5.19
CA LEU A 252 -5.76 -5.24 -6.10
C LEU A 252 -6.03 -5.95 -7.42
N ILE A 253 -5.07 -6.73 -7.92
CA ILE A 253 -5.28 -7.59 -9.11
C ILE A 253 -6.44 -8.57 -8.84
N SER A 254 -6.36 -9.30 -7.73
CA SER A 254 -7.37 -10.30 -7.37
C SER A 254 -8.73 -9.66 -7.07
N ALA A 255 -8.74 -8.48 -6.46
CA ALA A 255 -9.94 -7.72 -6.13
C ALA A 255 -10.62 -7.17 -7.37
N LEU A 256 -9.87 -6.59 -8.32
CA LEU A 256 -10.44 -6.15 -9.60
C LEU A 256 -10.99 -7.33 -10.38
N ALA A 257 -10.22 -8.42 -10.50
CA ALA A 257 -10.68 -9.61 -11.22
C ALA A 257 -11.93 -10.23 -10.57
N ASN A 258 -11.97 -10.30 -9.24
CA ASN A 258 -13.15 -10.76 -8.51
C ASN A 258 -14.34 -9.83 -8.72
N GLN A 259 -14.15 -8.52 -8.59
CA GLN A 259 -15.22 -7.53 -8.75
C GLN A 259 -15.83 -7.61 -10.15
N ILE A 260 -14.99 -7.73 -11.18
CA ILE A 260 -15.44 -7.88 -12.57
C ILE A 260 -16.23 -9.19 -12.75
N VAL A 261 -15.64 -10.33 -12.38
CA VAL A 261 -16.18 -11.64 -12.73
C VAL A 261 -17.37 -12.01 -11.83
N ALA A 262 -17.23 -11.84 -10.52
CA ALA A 262 -18.21 -12.35 -9.56
C ALA A 262 -19.29 -11.34 -9.21
N GLU A 263 -18.98 -10.05 -9.15
CA GLU A 263 -19.93 -9.02 -8.68
C GLU A 263 -20.61 -8.32 -9.86
N ILE A 264 -19.84 -7.80 -10.83
CA ILE A 264 -20.39 -7.05 -11.98
C ILE A 264 -21.03 -7.99 -13.00
N LEU A 265 -20.34 -9.08 -13.33
CA LEU A 265 -20.81 -10.06 -14.32
C LEU A 265 -21.56 -11.23 -13.69
N GLU A 266 -21.70 -11.28 -12.36
CA GLU A 266 -22.46 -12.30 -11.64
C GLU A 266 -22.07 -13.75 -11.99
N ASN A 267 -20.80 -13.99 -12.37
CA ASN A 267 -20.29 -15.25 -12.90
C ASN A 267 -20.93 -15.71 -14.22
N ASP A 268 -21.54 -14.82 -15.00
CA ASP A 268 -21.96 -15.08 -16.37
C ASP A 268 -20.76 -15.04 -17.33
N TYR A 269 -20.09 -16.19 -17.45
CA TYR A 269 -18.89 -16.36 -18.26
C TYR A 269 -19.12 -16.20 -19.78
N LYS A 270 -20.37 -16.03 -20.24
CA LYS A 270 -20.67 -15.73 -21.65
C LYS A 270 -20.50 -14.25 -21.98
N GLN A 271 -20.52 -13.37 -20.98
CA GLN A 271 -20.34 -11.94 -21.20
C GLN A 271 -18.86 -11.61 -21.38
N GLU A 272 -18.58 -10.68 -22.29
CA GLU A 272 -17.23 -10.22 -22.57
C GLU A 272 -16.75 -9.29 -21.44
N ILE A 273 -15.50 -9.46 -21.03
CA ILE A 273 -14.85 -8.53 -20.10
C ILE A 273 -14.35 -7.33 -20.90
N THR A 274 -14.87 -6.14 -20.59
CA THR A 274 -14.54 -4.89 -21.28
C THR A 274 -13.74 -3.94 -20.38
N LEU A 275 -13.11 -2.92 -20.97
CA LEU A 275 -12.46 -1.84 -20.21
C LEU A 275 -13.43 -1.11 -19.29
N ASN A 276 -14.71 -0.99 -19.67
CA ASN A 276 -15.73 -0.38 -18.83
C ASN A 276 -15.95 -1.18 -17.54
N HIS A 277 -15.90 -2.51 -17.58
CA HIS A 277 -15.97 -3.34 -16.37
C HIS A 277 -14.77 -3.10 -15.45
N VAL A 278 -13.56 -2.89 -16.00
CA VAL A 278 -12.37 -2.55 -15.20
C VAL A 278 -12.54 -1.20 -14.50
N LEU A 279 -13.00 -0.18 -15.23
CA LEU A 279 -13.24 1.14 -14.67
C LEU A 279 -14.34 1.13 -13.61
N GLN A 280 -15.43 0.42 -13.86
CA GLN A 280 -16.51 0.23 -12.90
C GLN A 280 -16.01 -0.49 -11.64
N ALA A 281 -15.28 -1.60 -11.79
CA ALA A 281 -14.70 -2.33 -10.67
C ALA A 281 -13.75 -1.48 -9.83
N LYS A 282 -12.92 -0.66 -10.48
CA LYS A 282 -12.04 0.31 -9.82
C LYS A 282 -12.84 1.30 -8.96
N GLU A 283 -13.89 1.90 -9.51
CA GLU A 283 -14.74 2.86 -8.78
C GLU A 283 -15.46 2.19 -7.60
N GLU A 284 -16.06 1.01 -7.82
CA GLU A 284 -16.75 0.26 -6.77
C GLU A 284 -15.80 -0.15 -5.64
N LEU A 285 -14.56 -0.54 -5.94
CA LEU A 285 -13.55 -0.83 -4.92
C LEU A 285 -13.15 0.41 -4.09
N ILE A 286 -12.98 1.56 -4.74
CA ILE A 286 -12.62 2.82 -4.06
C ILE A 286 -13.78 3.31 -3.17
N LEU A 287 -15.01 3.23 -3.68
CA LEU A 287 -16.22 3.63 -2.97
C LEU A 287 -16.60 2.68 -1.84
N GLY A 288 -16.45 1.38 -2.06
CA GLY A 288 -16.84 0.32 -1.13
C GLY A 288 -15.99 0.25 0.13
N ARG A 289 -14.89 1.02 0.22
CA ARG A 289 -14.03 1.13 1.41
C ARG A 289 -13.69 -0.24 2.02
N THR A 290 -13.18 -1.13 1.17
CA THR A 290 -12.75 -2.46 1.64
C THR A 290 -11.77 -2.35 2.81
N SER A 291 -11.77 -3.33 3.72
CA SER A 291 -10.99 -3.27 4.97
C SER A 291 -9.49 -3.00 4.76
N HIS A 292 -8.90 -3.44 3.65
CA HIS A 292 -7.51 -3.14 3.30
C HIS A 292 -7.30 -1.65 3.00
N LEU A 293 -8.19 -1.07 2.18
CA LEU A 293 -8.15 0.34 1.80
C LEU A 293 -8.44 1.25 3.00
N ASP A 294 -9.40 0.90 3.85
CA ASP A 294 -9.70 1.62 5.09
C ASP A 294 -8.53 1.60 6.08
N ASN A 295 -7.83 0.47 6.20
CA ASN A 295 -6.63 0.39 7.01
C ASN A 295 -5.54 1.34 6.50
N LEU A 296 -5.38 1.49 5.19
CA LEU A 296 -4.43 2.41 4.59
C LEU A 296 -4.83 3.88 4.85
N ILE A 297 -6.13 4.18 4.75
CA ILE A 297 -6.67 5.51 5.07
C ILE A 297 -6.43 5.86 6.54
N ASN A 298 -6.64 4.92 7.46
CA ASN A 298 -6.39 5.15 8.88
C ASN A 298 -4.92 5.49 9.16
N LYS A 299 -3.98 4.95 8.36
CA LYS A 299 -2.55 5.29 8.46
C LYS A 299 -2.24 6.73 8.06
N LEU A 300 -3.09 7.40 7.25
CA LEU A 300 -2.91 8.81 6.89
C LEU A 300 -2.97 9.77 8.10
N ARG A 301 -3.46 9.31 9.26
CA ARG A 301 -3.45 10.08 10.51
C ARG A 301 -2.08 10.11 11.18
N GLU A 302 -1.15 9.23 10.79
CA GLU A 302 0.19 9.21 11.35
C GLU A 302 1.04 10.37 10.77
N PRO A 303 1.75 11.16 11.60
CA PRO A 303 2.51 12.32 11.12
C PRO A 303 3.47 12.01 9.96
N SER A 304 4.21 10.90 10.05
CA SER A 304 5.12 10.43 9.01
C SER A 304 4.43 10.19 7.66
N VAL A 305 3.24 9.58 7.69
CA VAL A 305 2.47 9.27 6.49
C VAL A 305 1.88 10.54 5.89
N LYS A 306 1.36 11.41 6.75
CA LYS A 306 0.80 12.69 6.39
C LYS A 306 1.83 13.59 5.68
N ASN A 307 3.03 13.76 6.25
CA ASN A 307 4.09 14.58 5.66
C ASN A 307 4.45 14.17 4.23
N VAL A 308 4.66 12.87 4.01
CA VAL A 308 4.99 12.38 2.67
C VAL A 308 3.78 12.42 1.74
N ALA A 309 2.58 12.10 2.22
CA ALA A 309 1.37 12.21 1.41
C ALA A 309 1.12 13.67 0.97
N GLU A 310 1.32 14.66 1.83
CA GLU A 310 1.26 16.09 1.50
C GLU A 310 2.27 16.44 0.40
N ALA A 311 3.53 16.04 0.57
CA ALA A 311 4.57 16.28 -0.41
C ALA A 311 4.26 15.63 -1.78
N VAL A 312 3.77 14.38 -1.80
CA VAL A 312 3.36 13.68 -3.03
C VAL A 312 2.16 14.36 -3.69
N ILE A 313 1.18 14.84 -2.92
CA ILE A 313 0.01 15.55 -3.48
C ILE A 313 0.42 16.94 -3.99
N GLY A 314 1.29 17.62 -3.24
CA GLY A 314 1.86 18.92 -3.56
C GLY A 314 2.81 18.91 -4.76
N GLY A 315 3.30 17.74 -5.16
CA GLY A 315 4.34 17.58 -6.17
C GLY A 315 5.67 18.16 -5.74
N GLU A 316 6.00 18.03 -4.44
CA GLU A 316 7.28 18.43 -3.89
C GLU A 316 8.38 17.41 -4.20
N ALA A 317 9.60 17.90 -4.40
CA ALA A 317 10.77 17.05 -4.35
C ALA A 317 10.94 16.49 -2.92
N LEU A 318 10.77 15.19 -2.76
CA LEU A 318 11.03 14.48 -1.51
C LEU A 318 12.54 14.37 -1.28
N LEU A 319 13.11 15.38 -0.63
CA LEU A 319 14.55 15.43 -0.30
C LEU A 319 14.91 14.37 0.76
N PRO A 320 15.98 13.57 0.54
CA PRO A 320 16.36 12.48 1.45
C PRO A 320 16.52 12.90 2.92
N ASP A 321 17.13 14.06 3.17
CA ASP A 321 17.44 14.51 4.54
C ASP A 321 16.20 14.91 5.35
N ARG A 322 15.10 15.31 4.69
CA ARG A 322 13.83 15.72 5.34
C ARG A 322 12.88 14.55 5.57
N PHE A 323 12.97 13.49 4.77
CA PHE A 323 11.95 12.43 4.73
C PHE A 323 12.50 11.00 4.80
N SER A 324 13.80 10.77 4.99
CA SER A 324 14.41 9.43 4.87
C SER A 324 13.69 8.32 5.67
N ASP A 325 13.46 8.53 6.96
CA ASP A 325 12.80 7.54 7.81
C ASP A 325 11.30 7.38 7.49
N ASP A 326 10.62 8.50 7.19
CA ASP A 326 9.20 8.49 6.79
C ASP A 326 9.02 7.77 5.44
N LEU A 327 9.89 8.02 4.46
CA LEU A 327 9.88 7.36 3.16
C LEU A 327 10.11 5.85 3.28
N ALA A 328 11.10 5.44 4.07
CA ALA A 328 11.36 4.01 4.31
C ALA A 328 10.13 3.32 4.91
N TYR A 329 9.47 3.97 5.87
CA TYR A 329 8.23 3.44 6.45
C TYR A 329 7.11 3.32 5.41
N LEU A 330 6.91 4.34 4.56
CA LEU A 330 5.83 4.33 3.56
C LEU A 330 6.09 3.31 2.44
N GLN A 331 7.36 3.07 2.11
CA GLN A 331 7.77 2.00 1.20
C GLN A 331 7.50 0.61 1.81
N ASP A 332 7.83 0.43 3.09
CA ASP A 332 7.59 -0.84 3.81
C ASP A 332 6.10 -1.19 3.85
N ILE A 333 5.21 -0.21 4.08
CA ILE A 333 3.75 -0.45 4.03
C ILE A 333 3.18 -0.49 2.60
N GLY A 334 4.01 -0.21 1.58
CA GLY A 334 3.66 -0.21 0.16
C GLY A 334 2.74 0.93 -0.27
N LEU A 335 2.79 2.06 0.43
CA LEU A 335 2.00 3.25 0.10
C LEU A 335 2.62 4.05 -1.03
N VAL A 336 3.96 4.08 -1.10
CA VAL A 336 4.72 4.82 -2.11
C VAL A 336 5.70 3.92 -2.86
N THR A 337 6.17 4.40 -4.02
CA THR A 337 7.17 3.72 -4.83
C THR A 337 8.53 3.62 -4.10
N GLY A 338 9.22 2.50 -4.32
CA GLY A 338 10.57 2.26 -3.78
C GLY A 338 11.69 3.03 -4.50
N LYS A 339 11.41 3.63 -5.65
CA LYS A 339 12.38 4.29 -6.53
C LYS A 339 11.86 5.66 -6.95
N ALA A 340 12.79 6.59 -7.18
CA ALA A 340 12.47 7.90 -7.72
C ALA A 340 11.86 7.78 -9.14
N PRO A 341 10.89 8.63 -9.51
CA PRO A 341 10.24 9.62 -8.65
C PRO A 341 9.34 8.94 -7.59
N ILE A 342 9.37 9.44 -6.36
CA ILE A 342 8.50 8.93 -5.29
C ILE A 342 7.07 9.38 -5.54
N LYS A 343 6.16 8.41 -5.66
CA LYS A 343 4.73 8.59 -5.93
C LYS A 343 3.95 7.59 -5.10
N PHE A 344 2.62 7.74 -5.02
CA PHE A 344 1.79 6.64 -4.51
C PHE A 344 2.03 5.37 -5.34
N ALA A 345 2.01 4.22 -4.69
CA ALA A 345 2.50 2.96 -5.27
C ALA A 345 1.71 2.48 -6.50
N ASN A 346 0.48 2.95 -6.68
CA ASN A 346 -0.36 2.63 -7.83
C ASN A 346 -1.45 3.71 -8.06
N PRO A 347 -2.04 3.79 -9.27
CA PRO A 347 -3.12 4.73 -9.57
C PRO A 347 -4.33 4.64 -8.64
N ILE A 348 -4.72 3.45 -8.17
CA ILE A 348 -5.84 3.29 -7.23
C ILE A 348 -5.56 4.04 -5.92
N TYR A 349 -4.37 3.90 -5.36
CA TYR A 349 -3.95 4.63 -4.16
C TYR A 349 -3.87 6.13 -4.41
N ALA A 350 -3.37 6.53 -5.59
CA ALA A 350 -3.28 7.93 -5.96
C ALA A 350 -4.64 8.63 -5.99
N GLU A 351 -5.69 7.92 -6.42
CA GLU A 351 -7.06 8.43 -6.44
C GLU A 351 -7.74 8.36 -5.07
N MET A 352 -7.60 7.21 -4.39
CA MET A 352 -8.26 6.91 -3.13
C MET A 352 -7.79 7.81 -1.99
N ILE A 353 -6.47 7.95 -1.78
CA ILE A 353 -5.91 8.65 -0.62
C ILE A 353 -6.45 10.07 -0.54
N PRO A 354 -6.35 10.88 -1.60
CA PRO A 354 -6.81 12.25 -1.52
C PRO A 354 -8.34 12.38 -1.45
N ARG A 355 -9.10 11.44 -2.04
CA ARG A 355 -10.56 11.35 -1.89
C ARG A 355 -10.95 11.08 -0.44
N ALA A 356 -10.15 10.28 0.28
CA ALA A 356 -10.33 10.05 1.70
C ALA A 356 -9.97 11.30 2.53
N LEU A 357 -8.87 11.98 2.19
CA LEU A 357 -8.42 13.19 2.88
C LEU A 357 -9.39 14.37 2.75
N ASN A 358 -10.07 14.48 1.61
CA ASN A 358 -10.92 15.62 1.30
C ASN A 358 -12.43 15.33 1.50
N TYR A 359 -12.79 14.13 1.95
CA TYR A 359 -14.18 13.72 2.19
C TYR A 359 -14.93 14.67 3.14
N SER A 360 -14.28 15.11 4.22
CA SER A 360 -14.84 16.10 5.15
C SER A 360 -15.22 17.41 4.45
N TRP A 361 -14.43 17.87 3.48
CA TRP A 361 -14.74 19.07 2.70
C TRP A 361 -15.89 18.84 1.73
N GLN A 362 -15.95 17.68 1.07
CA GLN A 362 -17.08 17.35 0.19
C GLN A 362 -18.42 17.49 0.93
N VAL A 363 -18.50 16.97 2.15
CA VAL A 363 -19.70 17.03 2.99
C VAL A 363 -19.94 18.43 3.57
N SER A 364 -18.89 19.22 3.80
CA SER A 364 -18.98 20.55 4.41
C SER A 364 -19.29 21.68 3.41
N PHE A 365 -19.19 21.44 2.09
CA PHE A 365 -19.51 22.48 1.12
C PHE A 365 -20.96 22.93 1.25
N ASN A 366 -21.14 24.25 1.23
CA ASN A 366 -22.47 24.83 1.10
C ASN A 366 -23.10 24.33 -0.20
N GLN A 367 -24.26 23.68 -0.08
CA GLN A 367 -24.99 23.12 -1.22
C GLN A 367 -25.22 24.17 -2.31
N ASN A 368 -25.43 25.44 -1.94
CA ASN A 368 -25.67 26.53 -2.89
C ASN A 368 -24.44 26.93 -3.73
N ILE A 369 -23.23 26.47 -3.39
CA ILE A 369 -21.99 26.79 -4.11
C ILE A 369 -21.55 25.60 -4.97
N ALA A 370 -21.72 24.38 -4.48
CA ALA A 370 -21.30 23.16 -5.18
C ALA A 370 -22.47 22.41 -5.85
N ASP A 371 -23.62 23.08 -6.03
CA ASP A 371 -24.76 22.54 -6.78
C ASP A 371 -24.37 22.36 -8.26
N GLN A 372 -24.44 21.11 -8.73
CA GLN A 372 -24.13 20.73 -10.10
C GLN A 372 -24.96 21.51 -11.13
N THR A 373 -26.21 21.87 -10.83
CA THR A 373 -27.13 22.58 -11.75
C THR A 373 -26.65 23.99 -12.12
N LEU A 374 -25.73 24.57 -11.34
CA LEU A 374 -25.11 25.85 -11.62
C LEU A 374 -24.05 25.76 -12.73
N TYR A 375 -23.46 24.57 -12.90
CA TYR A 375 -22.31 24.34 -13.77
C TYR A 375 -22.64 23.47 -14.98
N VAL A 376 -23.70 22.68 -14.89
CA VAL A 376 -24.14 21.80 -15.98
C VAL A 376 -25.28 22.44 -16.76
N ARG A 377 -25.09 22.56 -18.08
CA ARG A 377 -26.13 23.02 -19.02
C ARG A 377 -26.21 22.02 -20.16
N GLU A 378 -27.42 21.54 -20.45
CA GLU A 378 -27.67 20.58 -21.54
C GLU A 378 -26.77 19.32 -21.43
N GLY A 379 -26.53 18.84 -20.21
CA GLY A 379 -25.67 17.68 -19.94
C GLY A 379 -24.16 17.92 -20.10
N LYS A 380 -23.73 19.17 -20.32
CA LYS A 380 -22.31 19.55 -20.45
C LYS A 380 -21.83 20.35 -19.27
N LEU A 381 -20.62 20.02 -18.79
CA LEU A 381 -19.99 20.70 -17.66
C LEU A 381 -19.27 21.97 -18.14
N ASN A 382 -19.64 23.13 -17.59
CA ASN A 382 -18.93 24.37 -17.83
C ASN A 382 -17.77 24.54 -16.84
N MET A 383 -16.59 24.01 -17.19
CA MET A 383 -15.39 24.10 -16.35
C MET A 383 -14.93 25.54 -16.09
N ASP A 384 -15.19 26.48 -17.01
CA ASP A 384 -14.86 27.90 -16.79
C ASP A 384 -15.70 28.51 -15.66
N ALA A 385 -16.98 28.13 -15.59
CA ALA A 385 -17.88 28.54 -14.52
C ALA A 385 -17.49 27.91 -13.18
N VAL A 386 -17.08 26.63 -13.19
CA VAL A 386 -16.56 25.93 -12.00
C VAL A 386 -15.35 26.66 -11.44
N LEU A 387 -14.33 26.93 -12.27
CA LEU A 387 -13.12 27.66 -11.85
C LEU A 387 -13.43 29.06 -11.33
N SER A 388 -14.31 29.78 -12.02
CA SER A 388 -14.69 31.15 -11.63
C SER A 388 -15.47 31.16 -10.31
N ALA A 389 -16.34 30.18 -10.08
CA ALA A 389 -17.03 30.02 -8.81
C ALA A 389 -16.06 29.63 -7.69
N PHE A 390 -15.13 28.73 -7.96
CA PHE A 390 -14.11 28.36 -6.99
C PHE A 390 -13.25 29.56 -6.60
N GLN A 391 -12.69 30.31 -7.56
CA GLN A 391 -11.94 31.55 -7.32
C GLN A 391 -12.70 32.55 -6.43
N ARG A 392 -13.98 32.81 -6.74
CA ARG A 392 -14.82 33.77 -5.97
C ARG A 392 -15.09 33.35 -4.53
N ASN A 393 -15.20 32.05 -4.30
CA ASN A 393 -15.55 31.53 -2.97
C ASN A 393 -14.32 31.19 -2.16
N TYR A 394 -13.19 30.89 -2.80
CA TYR A 394 -11.97 30.49 -2.12
C TYR A 394 -11.54 31.55 -1.09
N SER A 395 -11.48 32.84 -1.43
CA SER A 395 -11.14 33.91 -0.47
C SER A 395 -12.06 34.01 0.75
N ARG A 396 -13.32 33.56 0.65
CA ARG A 396 -14.31 33.63 1.73
C ARG A 396 -14.22 32.47 2.72
N TYR A 397 -13.67 31.34 2.30
CA TYR A 397 -13.67 30.10 3.08
C TYR A 397 -12.26 29.60 3.44
N THR A 398 -11.21 30.11 2.80
CA THR A 398 -9.83 29.60 2.93
C THR A 398 -9.28 29.70 4.36
N ASP A 399 -9.42 30.86 5.02
CA ASP A 399 -8.81 31.05 6.36
C ASP A 399 -9.48 30.15 7.42
N LEU A 400 -10.80 29.95 7.32
CA LEU A 400 -11.55 29.06 8.21
C LEU A 400 -11.29 27.57 7.96
N TRP A 401 -10.94 27.20 6.72
CA TRP A 401 -10.91 25.80 6.27
C TRP A 401 -9.48 25.22 6.23
N ILE A 402 -8.46 26.05 5.94
CA ILE A 402 -7.05 25.62 5.92
C ILE A 402 -6.47 25.59 7.33
N GLU A 403 -6.77 26.56 8.21
CA GLU A 403 -6.18 26.60 9.56
C GLU A 403 -6.57 25.41 10.44
N LYS A 404 -7.78 24.87 10.23
CA LYS A 404 -8.34 23.76 11.02
C LYS A 404 -7.96 22.38 10.52
N PHE A 405 -7.25 22.29 9.39
CA PHE A 405 -6.94 21.02 8.76
C PHE A 405 -5.49 20.62 8.91
N ASP A 406 -5.33 19.31 9.01
CA ASP A 406 -4.04 18.69 9.17
C ASP A 406 -3.15 18.92 7.93
N PHE A 407 -3.70 18.81 6.72
CA PHE A 407 -2.96 18.81 5.45
C PHE A 407 -2.70 20.23 4.92
N ARG A 408 -1.74 20.95 5.51
CA ARG A 408 -1.54 22.38 5.25
C ARG A 408 -0.90 22.65 3.89
N GLU A 409 0.08 21.86 3.47
CA GLU A 409 0.82 22.10 2.23
C GLU A 409 -0.01 21.70 0.98
N ALA A 410 -0.73 20.58 1.07
CA ALA A 410 -1.60 20.07 0.01
C ALA A 410 -3.05 20.57 0.07
N GLY A 411 -3.42 21.31 1.13
CA GLY A 411 -4.82 21.60 1.46
C GLY A 411 -5.57 22.35 0.37
N ARG A 412 -4.88 23.23 -0.36
CA ARG A 412 -5.47 24.06 -1.42
C ARG A 412 -5.89 23.24 -2.64
N GLN A 413 -5.01 22.33 -3.05
CA GLN A 413 -5.28 21.39 -4.12
C GLN A 413 -6.39 20.43 -3.67
N LEU A 414 -6.27 19.82 -2.48
CA LEU A 414 -7.28 18.92 -1.93
C LEU A 414 -8.68 19.60 -1.84
N LEU A 415 -8.73 20.92 -1.55
CA LEU A 415 -9.96 21.69 -1.46
C LEU A 415 -10.62 21.87 -2.82
N PHE A 416 -9.83 22.27 -3.82
CA PHE A 416 -10.31 22.35 -5.20
C PHE A 416 -10.83 21.01 -5.70
N MET A 417 -10.13 19.93 -5.33
CA MET A 417 -10.53 18.59 -5.69
C MET A 417 -11.83 18.17 -5.02
N ALA A 418 -12.01 18.48 -3.74
CA ALA A 418 -13.29 18.22 -3.06
C ALA A 418 -14.43 19.01 -3.72
N PHE A 419 -14.16 20.24 -4.17
CA PHE A 419 -15.13 21.08 -4.83
C PHE A 419 -15.58 20.48 -6.18
N ILE A 420 -14.64 20.07 -7.04
CA ILE A 420 -14.99 19.42 -8.31
C ILE A 420 -15.68 18.08 -8.05
N GLN A 421 -15.18 17.27 -7.11
CA GLN A 421 -15.80 15.97 -6.78
C GLN A 421 -17.26 16.14 -6.38
N ARG A 422 -17.58 17.20 -5.62
CA ARG A 422 -18.96 17.49 -5.21
C ARG A 422 -19.86 17.91 -6.38
N ILE A 423 -19.32 18.62 -7.37
CA ILE A 423 -20.05 19.09 -8.56
C ILE A 423 -20.28 17.94 -9.55
N VAL A 424 -19.23 17.16 -9.80
CA VAL A 424 -19.25 16.06 -10.76
C VAL A 424 -20.12 14.90 -10.23
N ASP A 425 -19.98 14.60 -8.94
CA ASP A 425 -20.76 13.59 -8.21
C ASP A 425 -20.88 12.26 -8.98
N ALA A 426 -22.07 11.67 -9.04
CA ALA A 426 -22.32 10.40 -9.74
C ALA A 426 -22.27 10.50 -11.29
N ASP A 427 -22.37 11.70 -11.86
CA ASP A 427 -22.50 11.91 -13.32
C ASP A 427 -21.16 12.07 -14.05
N GLY A 428 -20.05 12.03 -13.32
CA GLY A 428 -18.74 11.99 -13.92
C GLY A 428 -17.67 11.39 -13.02
N ARG A 429 -16.42 11.48 -13.49
CA ARG A 429 -15.28 10.78 -12.89
C ARG A 429 -14.09 11.72 -12.81
N ILE A 430 -13.27 11.55 -11.77
CA ILE A 430 -12.01 12.27 -11.63
C ILE A 430 -10.90 11.25 -11.51
N GLU A 431 -10.09 11.16 -12.55
CA GLU A 431 -8.91 10.33 -12.57
C GLU A 431 -7.67 11.17 -12.25
N ARG A 432 -6.75 10.58 -11.48
CA ARG A 432 -5.44 11.15 -11.21
C ARG A 432 -4.40 10.34 -11.94
N GLU A 433 -3.75 10.96 -12.90
CA GLU A 433 -2.70 10.29 -13.63
C GLU A 433 -1.33 10.70 -13.10
N MET A 434 -0.75 9.84 -12.26
CA MET A 434 0.62 10.01 -11.75
C MET A 434 1.70 9.56 -12.76
N ALA A 435 1.34 9.23 -14.00
CA ALA A 435 2.13 8.33 -14.82
C ALA A 435 3.51 8.87 -15.23
N MET A 436 3.71 10.16 -15.53
CA MET A 436 4.96 10.57 -16.20
C MET A 436 5.32 12.04 -15.92
N GLY A 437 6.05 12.29 -14.83
CA GLY A 437 6.47 13.63 -14.37
C GLY A 437 6.87 13.62 -12.90
N ASN A 438 7.51 14.69 -12.41
CA ASN A 438 8.12 14.87 -11.07
C ASN A 438 7.15 14.76 -9.86
N GLY A 439 5.97 14.14 -10.01
CA GLY A 439 5.04 13.87 -8.92
C GLY A 439 3.85 14.84 -8.83
N HIS A 440 3.42 15.46 -9.93
CA HIS A 440 2.34 16.45 -9.88
C HIS A 440 0.93 15.82 -9.93
N CYS A 441 -0.02 16.50 -9.27
CA CYS A 441 -1.43 16.10 -9.20
C CYS A 441 -2.17 16.57 -10.46
N ASP A 442 -2.02 15.78 -11.52
CA ASP A 442 -2.71 15.96 -12.79
C ASP A 442 -4.09 15.31 -12.75
N LEU A 443 -5.12 16.06 -13.14
CA LEU A 443 -6.52 15.63 -13.08
C LEU A 443 -7.12 15.50 -14.47
N ILE A 444 -7.80 14.39 -14.71
CA ILE A 444 -8.76 14.26 -15.80
C ILE A 444 -10.14 14.23 -15.17
N VAL A 445 -10.94 15.24 -15.46
CA VAL A 445 -12.36 15.24 -15.12
C VAL A 445 -13.12 14.78 -16.35
N THR A 446 -13.80 13.65 -16.28
CA THR A 446 -14.68 13.17 -17.34
C THR A 446 -16.13 13.42 -16.93
N PHE A 447 -16.89 14.13 -17.77
CA PHE A 447 -18.32 14.39 -17.55
C PHE A 447 -19.07 14.14 -18.85
N GLY A 448 -19.95 13.14 -18.86
CA GLY A 448 -20.52 12.64 -20.11
C GLY A 448 -19.41 12.18 -21.07
N ALA A 449 -19.36 12.78 -22.27
CA ALA A 449 -18.33 12.50 -23.28
C ALA A 449 -17.14 13.48 -23.24
N GLU A 450 -17.18 14.51 -22.38
CA GLU A 450 -16.14 15.55 -22.33
C GLU A 450 -15.07 15.20 -21.30
N ARG A 451 -13.81 15.50 -21.64
CA ARG A 451 -12.65 15.35 -20.77
C ARG A 451 -12.01 16.72 -20.54
N PHE A 452 -11.86 17.09 -19.28
CA PHE A 452 -11.18 18.32 -18.88
C PHE A 452 -9.85 17.96 -18.24
N ILE A 453 -8.77 18.50 -18.80
CA ILE A 453 -7.41 18.25 -18.36
C ILE A 453 -6.97 19.40 -17.46
N LEU A 454 -6.65 19.10 -16.20
CA LEU A 454 -6.22 20.10 -15.23
C LEU A 454 -4.86 19.77 -14.63
N VAL A 455 -4.00 20.78 -14.51
CA VAL A 455 -2.73 20.71 -13.78
C VAL A 455 -2.83 21.64 -12.57
N LEU A 456 -2.57 21.12 -11.38
CA LEU A 456 -2.65 21.89 -10.13
C LEU A 456 -1.24 22.19 -9.59
N LYS A 457 -0.88 23.47 -9.47
CA LYS A 457 0.46 23.90 -9.02
C LYS A 457 0.38 24.87 -7.86
N LEU A 458 1.29 24.72 -6.92
CA LEU A 458 1.57 25.74 -5.91
C LEU A 458 2.55 26.75 -6.51
N ASN A 459 2.25 28.04 -6.39
CA ASN A 459 3.13 29.11 -6.87
C ASN A 459 4.20 29.42 -5.82
N ARG A 460 5.29 28.64 -5.83
CA ARG A 460 6.34 28.67 -4.79
C ARG A 460 7.58 29.45 -5.21
N ASP A 461 7.83 29.51 -6.49
CA ASP A 461 9.01 30.11 -7.08
C ASP A 461 8.66 30.74 -8.44
N PRO A 462 9.55 31.58 -9.01
CA PRO A 462 9.30 32.26 -10.27
C PRO A 462 9.09 31.34 -11.49
N TYR A 463 9.50 30.07 -11.42
CA TYR A 463 9.43 29.12 -12.53
C TYR A 463 8.15 28.26 -12.49
N SER A 464 7.41 28.28 -11.37
CA SER A 464 6.21 27.46 -11.16
C SER A 464 5.15 27.63 -12.26
N GLU A 465 4.95 28.84 -12.80
CA GLU A 465 4.01 29.10 -13.92
C GLU A 465 4.51 28.47 -15.23
N GLU A 466 5.78 28.66 -15.58
CA GLU A 466 6.37 28.14 -16.82
C GLU A 466 6.43 26.61 -16.81
N ASP A 467 6.79 26.01 -15.67
CA ASP A 467 6.80 24.57 -15.48
C ASP A 467 5.39 23.98 -15.61
N GLY A 468 4.39 24.64 -15.03
CA GLY A 468 2.98 24.26 -15.17
C GLY A 468 2.47 24.32 -16.62
N LEU A 469 2.88 25.34 -17.38
CA LEU A 469 2.54 25.47 -18.79
C LEU A 469 3.18 24.35 -19.63
N ARG A 470 4.47 24.06 -19.42
CA ARG A 470 5.16 22.94 -20.10
C ARG A 470 4.54 21.58 -19.75
N GLU A 471 4.10 21.40 -18.51
CA GLU A 471 3.46 20.17 -18.07
C GLU A 471 2.10 19.95 -18.72
N ILE A 472 1.23 20.97 -18.73
CA ILE A 472 -0.11 20.81 -19.30
C ILE A 472 -0.07 20.58 -20.82
N VAL A 473 0.88 21.18 -21.55
CA VAL A 473 1.06 20.92 -22.99
C VAL A 473 1.36 19.44 -23.23
N ARG A 474 2.37 18.89 -22.54
CA ARG A 474 2.73 17.47 -22.65
C ARG A 474 1.55 16.56 -22.30
N TYR A 475 0.75 16.95 -21.32
CA TYR A 475 -0.39 16.17 -20.92
C TYR A 475 -1.50 16.17 -21.99
N LEU A 476 -1.81 17.34 -22.55
CA LEU A 476 -2.78 17.50 -23.62
C LEU A 476 -2.41 16.72 -24.89
N GLU A 477 -1.13 16.73 -25.28
CA GLU A 477 -0.63 15.94 -26.41
C GLU A 477 -0.87 14.45 -26.21
N ARG A 478 -0.57 13.95 -25.01
CA ARG A 478 -0.70 12.53 -24.68
C ARG A 478 -2.14 12.03 -24.68
N ILE A 479 -3.07 12.83 -24.16
CA ILE A 479 -4.50 12.48 -24.10
C ILE A 479 -5.22 12.79 -25.42
N GLY A 480 -4.57 13.54 -26.32
CA GLY A 480 -5.14 13.96 -27.60
C GLY A 480 -6.15 15.11 -27.48
N GLU A 481 -6.07 15.89 -26.39
CA GLU A 481 -6.95 17.03 -26.14
C GLU A 481 -6.28 18.34 -26.57
N ASN A 482 -7.09 19.35 -26.90
CA ASN A 482 -6.58 20.65 -27.37
C ASN A 482 -6.81 21.78 -26.36
N ARG A 483 -7.46 21.49 -25.24
CA ARG A 483 -7.80 22.47 -24.21
C ARG A 483 -7.50 21.95 -22.82
N GLY A 484 -6.77 22.73 -22.04
CA GLY A 484 -6.42 22.40 -20.65
C GLY A 484 -6.54 23.60 -19.71
N TYR A 485 -6.53 23.31 -18.41
CA TYR A 485 -6.66 24.26 -17.31
C TYR A 485 -5.46 24.16 -16.36
N LEU A 486 -4.68 25.23 -16.23
CA LEU A 486 -3.61 25.32 -15.24
C LEU A 486 -4.12 26.13 -14.04
N VAL A 487 -4.15 25.50 -12.86
CA VAL A 487 -4.61 26.15 -11.62
C VAL A 487 -3.40 26.45 -10.73
N MET A 488 -3.12 27.73 -10.53
CA MET A 488 -1.95 28.22 -9.78
C MET A 488 -2.38 28.73 -8.40
N PHE A 489 -2.01 28.03 -7.34
CA PHE A 489 -2.33 28.40 -5.96
C PHE A 489 -1.23 29.27 -5.31
N GLY A 490 -1.50 30.54 -5.04
CA GLY A 490 -0.56 31.54 -4.50
C GLY A 490 -0.24 31.35 -3.02
N THR A 491 0.98 30.96 -2.66
CA THR A 491 1.39 30.62 -1.28
C THR A 491 1.75 31.80 -0.39
N ASP A 492 2.11 32.93 -0.97
CA ASP A 492 2.58 34.11 -0.24
C ASP A 492 1.41 34.85 0.45
N PRO A 493 1.37 34.88 1.80
CA PRO A 493 0.33 35.58 2.55
C PRO A 493 0.37 37.11 2.37
N GLU A 494 1.49 37.69 1.95
CA GLU A 494 1.67 39.14 1.79
C GLU A 494 0.99 39.69 0.53
N ILE A 495 0.73 38.83 -0.47
CA ILE A 495 0.04 39.24 -1.70
C ILE A 495 -1.47 39.39 -1.42
N PRO A 496 -2.11 40.55 -1.64
CA PRO A 496 -3.55 40.70 -1.45
C PRO A 496 -4.39 39.75 -2.31
N TRP A 497 -5.55 39.32 -1.82
CA TRP A 497 -6.44 38.37 -2.49
C TRP A 497 -6.80 38.80 -3.92
N GLU A 498 -7.04 40.08 -4.12
CA GLU A 498 -7.40 40.68 -5.41
C GLU A 498 -6.31 40.51 -6.47
N LYS A 499 -5.05 40.33 -6.05
CA LYS A 499 -3.91 40.08 -6.94
C LYS A 499 -3.62 38.59 -7.14
N ARG A 500 -4.15 37.72 -6.28
CA ARG A 500 -4.00 36.26 -6.43
C ARG A 500 -5.04 35.67 -7.38
N ILE A 501 -6.24 36.26 -7.44
CA ILE A 501 -7.30 35.87 -8.38
C ILE A 501 -7.05 36.53 -9.73
N TYR A 502 -6.62 35.73 -10.71
CA TYR A 502 -6.48 36.18 -12.08
C TYR A 502 -6.79 35.06 -13.08
N ARG A 503 -6.98 35.43 -14.33
CA ARG A 503 -7.20 34.49 -15.43
C ARG A 503 -6.44 34.95 -16.66
N LYS A 504 -5.68 34.04 -17.26
CA LYS A 504 -4.94 34.27 -18.52
C LYS A 504 -5.29 33.16 -19.51
N GLU A 505 -5.29 33.49 -20.79
CA GLU A 505 -5.35 32.49 -21.86
C GLU A 505 -4.00 32.44 -22.57
N PHE A 506 -3.47 31.23 -22.74
CA PHE A 506 -2.25 30.96 -23.48
C PHE A 506 -2.56 30.07 -24.68
N SER A 507 -1.80 30.26 -25.73
CA SER A 507 -1.73 29.34 -26.87
C SER A 507 -0.28 28.91 -27.03
N GLN A 508 -0.01 27.63 -26.77
CA GLN A 508 1.34 27.06 -26.85
C GLN A 508 1.25 25.75 -27.62
N GLU A 509 2.07 25.60 -28.67
CA GLU A 509 2.12 24.37 -29.48
C GLU A 509 0.73 23.95 -30.05
N GLY A 510 -0.12 24.94 -30.37
CA GLY A 510 -1.48 24.71 -30.86
C GLY A 510 -2.49 24.28 -29.80
N LYS A 511 -2.10 24.21 -28.52
CA LYS A 511 -2.95 23.91 -27.38
C LYS A 511 -3.45 25.18 -26.71
N LYS A 512 -4.75 25.24 -26.42
CA LYS A 512 -5.38 26.33 -25.66
C LYS A 512 -5.31 26.04 -24.17
N ILE A 513 -4.66 26.90 -23.40
CA ILE A 513 -4.49 26.73 -21.96
C ILE A 513 -5.16 27.89 -21.24
N ILE A 514 -5.99 27.57 -20.26
CA ILE A 514 -6.61 28.55 -19.37
C ILE A 514 -5.89 28.48 -18.03
N LEU A 515 -5.15 29.54 -17.71
CA LEU A 515 -4.48 29.67 -16.43
C LEU A 515 -5.41 30.42 -15.47
N ALA A 516 -5.75 29.79 -14.35
CA ALA A 516 -6.50 30.40 -13.24
C ALA A 516 -5.61 30.53 -12.01
N GLY A 517 -5.32 31.77 -11.60
CA GLY A 517 -4.64 32.09 -10.35
C GLY A 517 -5.62 32.08 -9.18
N ILE A 518 -5.23 31.44 -8.07
CA ILE A 518 -6.00 31.29 -6.84
C ILE A 518 -5.13 31.65 -5.65
#